data_AF-A0A7K3Y4B0-F1
#
_entry.id   AF-A0A7K3Y4B0-F1
#
_cell.length_a   1.000
_cell.length_b   1.000
_cell.length_c   1.000
_cell.angle_alpha   90.00
_cell.angle_beta   90.00
_cell.angle_gamma   90.00
#
_symmetry.space_group_name_H-M   'P 1'
#
loop_
_entity.id
_entity.type
_entity.pdbx_description
1 polymer ?
#
loop_
_entity_poly.entity_id
_entity_poly.type
_entity_poly.pdbx_seq_one_letter_code
_entity_poly.pdbx_strand_id
1 'polypeptide(L)' 'LTTIRDAIAAGAAGVCMGRNAFQREDPGRFIGSICRVVHEGADPADALERER' A
#
# COMPACT_ATOMS: atom_id res chain seq x y z
N LEU A 1 -5.29 0.75 -2.31
CA LEU A 1 -4.22 1.63 -1.80
C LEU A 1 -4.72 3.02 -1.41
N THR A 2 -5.74 3.57 -2.08
CA THR A 2 -6.35 4.88 -1.74
C THR A 2 -6.72 5.02 -0.27
N THR A 3 -7.45 4.06 0.30
CA THR A 3 -7.81 4.07 1.74
C THR A 3 -6.59 4.13 2.67
N ILE A 4 -5.47 3.54 2.26
CA ILE A 4 -4.22 3.57 3.04
C ILE A 4 -3.64 4.98 2.99
N ARG A 5 -3.52 5.57 1.80
CA ARG A 5 -3.08 6.95 1.63
C ARG A 5 -3.92 7.93 2.44
N ASP A 6 -5.24 7.78 2.38
CA ASP A 6 -6.15 8.67 3.11
C ASP A 6 -5.99 8.53 4.62
N ALA A 7 -5.78 7.31 5.13
CA ALA A 7 -5.50 7.08 6.54
C ALA A 7 -4.17 7.72 6.97
N ILE A 8 -3.10 7.56 6.18
CA ILE A 8 -1.79 8.20 6.45
C ILE A 8 -1.92 9.72 6.41
N ALA A 9 -2.63 10.27 5.41
CA ALA A 9 -2.89 11.71 5.29
C ALA A 9 -3.71 12.26 6.47
N ALA A 10 -4.57 11.45 7.07
CA ALA A 10 -5.30 11.77 8.30
C ALA A 10 -4.46 11.64 9.58
N GLY A 11 -3.17 11.29 9.48
CA GLY A 11 -2.24 11.20 10.61
C GLY A 11 -2.04 9.79 11.16
N ALA A 12 -2.51 8.74 10.46
CA ALA A 12 -2.19 7.37 10.86
C ALA A 12 -0.67 7.10 10.71
N ALA A 13 -0.09 6.38 11.67
CA ALA A 13 1.32 6.01 11.64
C ALA A 13 1.62 4.81 10.71
N GLY A 14 0.59 4.12 10.19
CA GLY A 14 0.75 2.91 9.39
C GLY A 14 -0.56 2.15 9.21
N VAL A 15 -0.47 0.91 8.75
CA VAL A 15 -1.62 0.00 8.57
C VAL A 15 -1.36 -1.37 9.16
N CYS A 16 -2.42 -2.00 9.67
CA CYS A 16 -2.42 -3.41 10.07
C CYS A 16 -3.27 -4.21 9.07
N MET A 17 -2.63 -5.01 8.22
CA MET A 17 -3.30 -5.84 7.22
C MET A 17 -2.82 -7.29 7.29
N GLY A 18 -3.77 -8.22 7.21
CA GLY A 18 -3.51 -9.66 7.11
C GLY A 18 -4.12 -10.24 5.84
N ARG A 19 -5.37 -10.72 5.94
CA ARG A 19 -6.08 -11.40 4.83
C ARG A 19 -5.99 -10.68 3.48
N ASN A 20 -6.19 -9.37 3.46
CA ASN A 20 -6.11 -8.55 2.24
C ASN A 20 -4.76 -8.58 1.53
N ALA A 21 -3.66 -8.84 2.25
CA ALA A 21 -2.33 -8.97 1.67
C ALA A 21 -2.09 -10.40 1.17
N PHE A 22 -2.37 -11.41 1.99
CA PHE A 22 -2.08 -12.81 1.67
C PHE A 22 -3.01 -13.45 0.63
N GLN A 23 -4.18 -12.85 0.39
CA GLN A 23 -5.14 -13.31 -0.62
C GLN A 23 -4.84 -12.77 -2.02
N ARG A 24 -3.77 -11.98 -2.20
CA ARG A 24 -3.34 -11.50 -3.51
C ARG A 24 -2.57 -12.60 -4.23
N GLU A 25 -2.66 -12.58 -5.56
CA GLU A 25 -1.90 -13.47 -6.43
C GLU A 25 -0.39 -13.34 -6.20
N ASP A 26 0.08 -12.10 -6.02
CA ASP A 26 1.44 -11.80 -5.57
C ASP A 26 1.41 -10.94 -4.31
N PRO A 27 1.49 -11.56 -3.11
CA PRO A 27 1.52 -10.85 -1.85
C PRO A 27 2.74 -9.93 -1.70
N GLY A 28 3.90 -10.34 -2.22
CA GLY A 28 5.15 -9.57 -2.11
C GLY A 28 5.05 -8.24 -2.84
N ARG A 29 4.59 -8.28 -4.10
CA ARG A 29 4.31 -7.12 -4.92
C ARG A 29 3.31 -6.15 -4.27
N PHE A 30 2.21 -6.69 -3.73
CA PHE A 30 1.20 -5.87 -3.07
C PHE A 30 1.70 -5.22 -1.78
N ILE A 31 2.47 -5.96 -0.96
CA ILE A 31 3.10 -5.40 0.24
C ILE A 31 4.10 -4.32 -0.13
N GLY A 32 4.91 -4.50 -1.18
CA GLY A 32 5.82 -3.47 -1.68
C GLY A 32 5.08 -2.18 -2.05
N SER A 33 3.95 -2.32 -2.75
CA SER A 33 3.09 -1.17 -3.10
C SER A 33 2.55 -0.44 -1.84
N ILE A 34 2.17 -1.19 -0.80
CA ILE A 34 1.73 -0.61 0.49
C ILE A 34 2.88 0.17 1.14
N CYS A 35 4.08 -0.42 1.21
CA CYS A 35 5.25 0.22 1.81
C CYS A 35 5.57 1.56 1.15
N ARG A 36 5.51 1.65 -0.19
CA ARG A 36 5.74 2.91 -0.91
C ARG A 36 4.69 3.97 -0.56
N VAL A 37 3.42 3.60 -0.47
CA VAL A 37 2.36 4.55 -0.07
C VAL A 37 2.56 5.04 1.37
N VAL A 38 2.91 4.14 2.29
CA VAL A 38 3.05 4.47 3.73
C VAL A 38 4.34 5.25 4.03
N HIS A 39 5.47 4.87 3.43
CA HIS A 39 6.78 5.41 3.79
C HIS A 39 7.30 6.48 2.82
N GLU A 40 6.88 6.43 1.55
CA GLU A 40 7.39 7.33 0.50
C GLU A 40 6.32 8.31 0.01
N GLY A 41 5.08 8.20 0.48
CA GLY A 41 3.98 9.06 0.05
C GLY A 41 3.59 8.88 -1.42
N ALA A 42 3.91 7.71 -2.00
CA ALA A 42 3.62 7.42 -3.41
C ALA A 42 2.12 7.52 -3.72
N ASP A 43 1.79 7.95 -4.94
CA ASP A 43 0.41 7.92 -5.41
C ASP A 43 -0.09 6.46 -5.53
N PRO A 44 -1.33 6.15 -5.09
CA PRO A 44 -1.88 4.80 -5.16
C PRO A 44 -1.89 4.16 -6.55
N ALA A 45 -2.08 4.95 -7.61
CA ALA A 45 -2.07 4.45 -8.99
C ALA A 45 -0.64 4.10 -9.44
N ASP A 46 0.30 5.02 -9.20
CA ASP A 46 1.72 4.82 -9.51
C ASP A 46 2.33 3.64 -8.75
N ALA A 47 1.94 3.46 -7.48
CA ALA A 47 2.44 2.38 -6.64
C ALA A 47 2.04 0.99 -7.17
N LEU A 48 0.93 0.88 -7.92
CA LEU A 48 0.48 -0.38 -8.52
C LEU A 48 1.12 -0.63 -9.90
N GLU A 49 1.32 0.42 -10.70
CA GLU A 49 1.88 0.33 -12.06
C GLU A 49 3.38 0.07 -12.09
N ARG A 50 4.16 0.64 -11.15
CA ARG A 50 5.63 0.65 -11.18
C ARG A 50 6.30 -0.68 -10.77
N GLU A 51 5.57 -1.77 -10.79
CA GLU A 51 6.03 -3.11 -10.46
C GLU A 51 6.04 -3.96 -11.75
N ARG A 52 7.02 -3.69 -12.63
CA ARG A 52 7.34 -4.49 -13.82
C ARG A 52 8.68 -5.19 -13.63
#